data_AF-A0A848M6L5-F1
#
_entry.id   AF-A0A848M6L5-F1
#
_cell.length_a   1.000
_cell.length_b   1.000
_cell.length_c   1.000
_cell.angle_alpha   90.00
_cell.angle_beta   90.00
_cell.angle_gamma   90.00
#
_symmetry.space_group_name_H-M   'P 1'
#
loop_
_entity.id
_entity.type
_entity.pdbx_description
1 polymer ?
#
loop_
_entity_poly.entity_id
_entity_poly.type
_entity_poly.pdbx_seq_one_letter_code
_entity_poly.pdbx_strand_id
1 'polypeptide(L)'
;MENNSYYRSPLIIRDHLEYFTDQIVSHQMSVSGGIHPNSLFWVLEKIVTTFSNNFFKAWLSIAGKRSQETSVPRWDEIEKMRDLCFPNIAFKFAQNENGSSSSIEFYHLDSEQSVIKCNCPNQDELSKEAIQSMFSFTPQKIAMIVMSKPDDENIQLQKSVDLYVKKLNF
;
A
#
# COMPACT_ATOMS: atom_id res chain seq x y z
N MET A 1 -30.18 20.34 -8.01
CA MET A 1 -29.38 19.91 -6.85
C MET A 1 -28.67 18.64 -7.26
N GLU A 2 -27.46 18.79 -7.82
CA GLU A 2 -26.66 17.69 -8.29
C GLU A 2 -26.05 16.95 -7.09
N ASN A 3 -26.38 15.67 -6.98
CA ASN A 3 -25.79 14.76 -6.02
C ASN A 3 -24.33 14.54 -6.42
N ASN A 4 -23.42 15.34 -5.86
CA ASN A 4 -21.99 15.10 -5.89
C ASN A 4 -21.68 13.86 -5.05
N SER A 5 -22.00 12.66 -5.55
CA SER A 5 -21.35 11.44 -5.09
C SER A 5 -19.94 11.44 -5.68
N TYR A 6 -19.05 12.23 -5.07
CA TYR A 6 -17.63 11.97 -5.18
C TYR A 6 -17.46 10.49 -4.85
N TYR A 7 -17.08 9.70 -5.86
CA TYR A 7 -16.66 8.32 -5.69
C TYR A 7 -15.63 8.32 -4.57
N ARG A 8 -16.05 7.89 -3.38
CA ARG A 8 -15.15 7.69 -2.26
C ARG A 8 -14.34 6.48 -2.69
N SER A 9 -13.18 6.72 -3.31
CA SER A 9 -12.27 5.64 -3.71
C SER A 9 -12.19 4.66 -2.55
N PRO A 10 -12.60 3.39 -2.74
CA PRO A 10 -12.65 2.46 -1.63
C PRO A 10 -11.25 2.41 -1.02
N LEU A 11 -11.18 2.74 0.27
CA LEU A 11 -9.92 2.65 1.00
C LEU A 11 -9.53 1.18 0.98
N ILE A 12 -8.44 0.87 0.25
CA ILE A 12 -8.06 -0.49 -0.17
C ILE A 12 -8.16 -1.50 0.97
N ILE A 13 -7.81 -1.09 2.20
CA ILE A 13 -7.76 -1.96 3.38
C ILE A 13 -8.78 -1.66 4.48
N ARG A 14 -9.67 -0.67 4.32
CA ARG A 14 -10.52 -0.22 5.44
C ARG A 14 -11.35 -1.37 6.02
N ASP A 15 -12.08 -2.07 5.17
CA ASP A 15 -13.00 -3.14 5.61
C ASP A 15 -12.23 -4.29 6.28
N HIS A 16 -10.96 -4.53 5.90
CA HIS A 16 -10.10 -5.51 6.55
C HIS A 16 -9.59 -5.02 7.92
N LEU A 17 -9.23 -3.74 8.04
CA LEU A 17 -8.84 -3.15 9.32
C LEU A 17 -10.00 -3.12 10.31
N GLU A 18 -11.22 -2.87 9.83
CA GLU A 18 -12.45 -2.99 10.61
C GLU A 18 -12.62 -4.43 11.11
N TYR A 19 -12.48 -5.43 10.23
CA TYR A 19 -12.51 -6.84 10.62
C TYR A 19 -11.46 -7.19 11.69
N PHE A 20 -10.20 -6.80 11.50
CA PHE A 20 -9.15 -7.05 12.50
C PHE A 20 -9.45 -6.37 13.84
N THR A 21 -9.97 -5.14 13.80
CA THR A 21 -10.37 -4.39 14.99
C THR A 21 -11.43 -5.16 15.76
N ASP A 22 -12.47 -5.63 15.09
CA ASP A 22 -13.58 -6.38 15.69
C ASP A 22 -13.10 -7.69 16.32
N GLN A 23 -12.19 -8.41 15.64
CA GLN A 23 -11.61 -9.66 16.16
C GLN A 23 -10.77 -9.41 17.43
N ILE A 24 -9.92 -8.39 17.42
CA ILE A 24 -9.05 -8.05 18.56
C ILE A 24 -9.90 -7.59 19.75
N VAL A 25 -10.88 -6.71 19.51
CA VAL A 25 -11.79 -6.22 20.55
C VAL A 25 -12.60 -7.37 21.14
N SER A 26 -13.15 -8.25 20.30
CA SER A 26 -13.91 -9.43 20.76
C SER A 26 -13.05 -10.33 21.65
N HIS A 27 -11.78 -10.56 21.26
CA HIS A 27 -10.86 -11.34 22.06
C HIS A 27 -10.53 -10.67 23.40
N GLN A 28 -10.20 -9.38 23.41
CA GLN A 28 -9.97 -8.62 24.65
C GLN A 28 -11.20 -8.66 25.57
N MET A 29 -12.40 -8.42 25.05
CA MET A 29 -13.63 -8.52 25.83
C MET A 29 -13.81 -9.91 26.47
N SER A 30 -13.43 -10.98 25.76
CA SER A 30 -13.51 -12.35 26.29
C SER A 30 -12.46 -12.67 27.37
N VAL A 31 -11.27 -12.08 27.31
CA VAL A 31 -10.14 -12.41 28.18
C VAL A 31 -10.03 -11.46 29.38
N SER A 32 -10.24 -10.16 29.17
CA SER A 32 -10.04 -9.10 30.17
C SER A 32 -11.33 -8.37 30.57
N GLY A 33 -12.48 -8.67 29.94
CA GLY A 33 -13.74 -7.99 30.22
C GLY A 33 -13.76 -6.51 29.86
N GLY A 34 -12.78 -6.05 29.06
CA GLY A 34 -12.63 -4.65 28.69
C GLY A 34 -11.67 -4.44 27.52
N ILE A 35 -11.82 -3.29 26.85
CA ILE A 35 -11.00 -2.90 25.71
C ILE A 35 -9.71 -2.27 26.23
N HIS A 36 -8.58 -2.67 25.66
CA HIS A 36 -7.26 -2.09 25.92
C HIS A 36 -6.77 -1.33 24.68
N PRO A 37 -7.01 -0.01 24.59
CA PRO A 37 -6.74 0.76 23.37
C PRO A 37 -5.28 0.70 22.93
N ASN A 38 -4.33 0.81 23.87
CA ASN A 38 -2.90 0.75 23.55
C ASN A 38 -2.52 -0.59 22.90
N SER A 39 -3.11 -1.68 23.38
CA SER A 39 -2.88 -3.01 22.83
C SER A 39 -3.49 -3.17 21.44
N LEU A 40 -4.70 -2.66 21.25
CA LEU A 40 -5.36 -2.64 19.95
C LEU A 40 -4.55 -1.84 18.93
N PHE A 41 -4.14 -0.61 19.27
CA PHE A 41 -3.33 0.23 18.40
C PHE A 41 -2.01 -0.41 18.03
N TRP A 42 -1.32 -1.02 19.01
CA TRP A 42 -0.04 -1.67 18.76
C TRP A 42 -0.16 -2.87 17.81
N VAL A 43 -1.20 -3.71 17.95
CA VAL A 43 -1.43 -4.83 17.02
C VAL A 43 -1.81 -4.33 15.62
N LEU A 44 -2.69 -3.34 15.52
CA LEU A 44 -3.08 -2.74 14.23
C LEU A 44 -1.88 -2.09 13.53
N GLU A 45 -1.01 -1.41 14.27
CA GLU A 45 0.23 -0.83 13.73
C GLU A 45 1.12 -1.91 13.11
N LYS A 46 1.27 -3.06 13.76
CA LYS A 46 2.04 -4.20 13.20
C LYS A 46 1.40 -4.75 11.94
N ILE A 47 0.07 -4.90 11.91
CA ILE A 47 -0.68 -5.36 10.73
C ILE A 47 -0.46 -4.39 9.55
N VAL A 48 -0.72 -3.10 9.78
CA VAL A 48 -0.60 -2.05 8.75
C VAL A 48 0.83 -1.92 8.25
N THR A 49 1.81 -1.94 9.13
CA THR A 49 3.23 -1.86 8.74
C THR A 49 3.63 -3.04 7.86
N THR A 50 3.26 -4.26 8.26
CA THR A 50 3.58 -5.46 7.48
C THR A 50 2.85 -5.46 6.15
N PHE A 51 1.54 -5.17 6.16
CA PHE A 51 0.74 -5.04 4.94
C PHE A 51 1.37 -4.02 3.98
N SER A 52 1.71 -2.82 4.47
CA SER A 52 2.24 -1.75 3.65
C SER A 52 3.55 -2.13 2.98
N ASN A 53 4.45 -2.81 3.72
CA ASN A 53 5.70 -3.33 3.16
C ASN A 53 5.44 -4.39 2.08
N ASN A 54 4.52 -5.32 2.33
CA ASN A 54 4.18 -6.39 1.39
C ASN A 54 3.55 -5.82 0.12
N PHE A 55 2.58 -4.93 0.30
CA PHE A 55 1.85 -4.28 -0.77
C PHE A 55 2.76 -3.40 -1.61
N PHE A 56 3.67 -2.65 -0.99
CA PHE A 56 4.66 -1.86 -1.71
C PHE A 56 5.56 -2.74 -2.59
N LYS A 57 6.08 -3.85 -2.06
CA LYS A 57 6.91 -4.79 -2.83
C LYS A 57 6.12 -5.45 -3.97
N ALA A 58 4.90 -5.91 -3.70
CA ALA A 58 4.05 -6.54 -4.70
C ALA A 58 3.66 -5.54 -5.80
N TRP A 59 3.32 -4.31 -5.41
CA TRP A 59 3.02 -3.22 -6.33
C TRP A 59 4.21 -2.91 -7.23
N LEU A 60 5.43 -2.79 -6.67
CA LEU A 60 6.64 -2.57 -7.47
C LEU A 60 6.88 -3.71 -8.48
N SER A 61 6.66 -4.96 -8.09
CA SER A 61 6.80 -6.11 -8.99
C SER A 61 5.81 -6.03 -10.16
N ILE A 62 4.54 -5.77 -9.87
CA ILE A 62 3.50 -5.65 -10.89
C ILE A 62 3.75 -4.43 -11.77
N ALA A 63 4.07 -3.27 -11.20
CA ALA A 63 4.34 -2.05 -11.95
C ALA A 63 5.54 -2.22 -12.89
N GLY A 64 6.62 -2.89 -12.46
CA GLY A 64 7.78 -3.21 -13.29
C GLY A 64 7.40 -4.05 -14.51
N LYS A 65 6.65 -5.14 -14.31
CA LYS A 65 6.15 -6.00 -15.39
C LYS A 65 5.23 -5.23 -16.34
N ARG A 66 4.26 -4.50 -15.78
CA ARG A 66 3.23 -3.77 -16.53
C ARG A 66 3.79 -2.60 -17.33
N SER A 67 4.87 -1.98 -16.86
CA SER A 67 5.60 -0.96 -17.62
C SER A 67 6.20 -1.52 -18.92
N GLN A 68 6.69 -2.77 -18.92
CA GLN A 68 7.18 -3.42 -20.14
C GLN A 68 6.03 -3.74 -21.11
N GLU A 69 4.87 -4.09 -20.57
CA GLU A 69 3.67 -4.43 -21.34
C GLU A 69 2.85 -3.19 -21.76
N THR A 70 3.26 -1.98 -21.36
CA THR A 70 2.51 -0.71 -21.58
C THR A 70 1.04 -0.82 -21.15
N SER A 71 0.79 -1.48 -20.01
CA SER A 71 -0.55 -1.71 -19.47
C SER A 71 -0.63 -1.30 -18.00
N VAL A 72 -1.85 -1.22 -17.46
CA VAL A 72 -2.10 -0.99 -16.02
C VAL A 72 -2.71 -2.24 -15.40
N PRO A 73 -2.49 -2.50 -14.09
CA PRO A 73 -3.14 -3.61 -13.41
C PRO A 73 -4.66 -3.41 -13.37
N ARG A 74 -5.42 -4.49 -13.54
CA ARG A 74 -6.88 -4.47 -13.36
C ARG A 74 -7.22 -4.45 -11.88
N TRP A 75 -8.41 -3.94 -11.53
CA TRP A 75 -8.87 -3.88 -10.14
C TRP A 75 -8.89 -5.24 -9.44
N ASP A 76 -9.26 -6.33 -10.13
CA ASP A 76 -9.26 -7.68 -9.55
C ASP A 76 -7.85 -8.20 -9.24
N GLU A 77 -6.83 -7.76 -10.00
CA GLU A 77 -5.42 -8.04 -9.69
C GLU A 77 -4.96 -7.26 -8.45
N ILE A 78 -5.42 -6.01 -8.31
CA ILE A 78 -5.13 -5.16 -7.14
C ILE A 78 -5.77 -5.74 -5.88
N GLU A 79 -7.00 -6.26 -5.97
CA GLU A 79 -7.68 -6.92 -4.85
C GLU A 79 -6.98 -8.21 -4.44
N LYS A 80 -6.61 -9.07 -5.39
CA LYS A 80 -5.82 -10.28 -5.10
C LYS A 80 -4.48 -9.94 -4.45
N MET A 81 -3.80 -8.91 -4.97
CA MET A 81 -2.54 -8.44 -4.40
C MET A 81 -2.74 -7.94 -2.97
N ARG A 82 -3.78 -7.13 -2.71
CA ARG A 82 -4.14 -6.68 -1.36
C ARG A 82 -4.32 -7.88 -0.42
N ASP A 83 -5.12 -8.86 -0.81
CA ASP A 83 -5.47 -9.99 0.06
C ASP A 83 -4.24 -10.82 0.44
N LEU A 84 -3.32 -11.01 -0.50
CA LEU A 84 -2.04 -11.70 -0.27
C LEU A 84 -1.04 -10.88 0.55
N CYS A 85 -1.23 -9.57 0.69
CA CYS A 85 -0.33 -8.70 1.42
C CYS A 85 -0.63 -8.63 2.92
N PHE A 86 -1.82 -9.06 3.36
CA PHE A 86 -2.10 -9.15 4.78
C PHE A 86 -1.21 -10.18 5.45
N PRO A 87 -0.65 -9.86 6.63
CA PRO A 87 0.25 -10.78 7.29
C PRO A 87 -0.53 -11.95 7.90
N ASN A 88 -0.01 -13.17 7.74
CA ASN A 88 -0.47 -14.31 8.48
C ASN A 88 0.10 -14.25 9.91
N ILE A 89 -0.75 -13.90 10.88
CA ILE A 89 -0.32 -13.57 12.25
C ILE A 89 -1.13 -14.33 13.29
N ALA A 90 -0.49 -14.59 14.42
CA ALA A 90 -1.15 -14.90 15.67
C ALA A 90 -0.73 -13.87 16.71
N PHE A 91 -1.61 -13.55 17.64
CA PHE A 91 -1.25 -12.75 18.80
C PHE A 91 -1.84 -13.37 20.06
N LYS A 92 -1.20 -13.09 21.19
CA LYS A 92 -1.68 -13.48 22.51
C LYS A 92 -1.76 -12.25 23.37
N PHE A 93 -2.89 -12.08 24.04
CA PHE A 93 -3.12 -11.02 25.00
C PHE A 93 -3.23 -11.63 26.40
N ALA A 94 -2.46 -11.11 27.36
CA ALA A 94 -2.56 -11.54 28.75
C ALA A 94 -2.67 -10.31 29.67
N GLN A 95 -3.57 -10.40 30.65
CA GLN A 95 -3.73 -9.40 31.70
C GLN A 95 -3.30 -10.02 33.03
N ASN A 96 -2.44 -9.33 33.78
CA ASN A 96 -2.04 -9.81 35.10
C ASN A 96 -3.21 -9.74 36.09
N GLU A 97 -3.26 -10.69 37.02
CA GLU A 97 -4.35 -10.89 38.00
C GLU A 97 -4.69 -9.63 38.82
N ASN A 98 -3.74 -8.69 38.95
CA ASN A 98 -3.92 -7.44 39.70
C ASN A 98 -4.38 -6.26 38.81
N GLY A 99 -4.64 -6.48 37.52
CA GLY A 99 -5.08 -5.46 36.55
C GLY A 99 -4.03 -4.39 36.19
N SER A 100 -2.86 -4.42 36.81
CA SER A 100 -1.85 -3.35 36.73
C SER A 100 -0.94 -3.42 35.49
N SER A 101 -0.90 -4.55 34.79
CA SER A 101 -0.12 -4.67 33.54
C SER A 101 -0.71 -5.70 32.59
N SER A 102 -0.67 -5.39 31.30
CA SER A 102 -1.04 -6.28 30.20
C SER A 102 0.18 -6.56 29.31
N SER A 103 0.34 -7.78 28.83
CA SER A 103 1.32 -8.15 27.82
C SER A 103 0.64 -8.56 26.51
N ILE A 104 1.34 -8.30 25.41
CA ILE A 104 0.93 -8.70 24.06
C ILE A 104 2.13 -9.40 23.43
N GLU A 105 1.90 -10.61 22.93
CA GLU A 105 2.86 -11.35 22.12
C GLU A 105 2.33 -11.38 20.68
N PHE A 106 3.21 -11.18 19.69
CA PHE A 106 2.86 -11.13 18.27
C PHE A 106 3.77 -12.07 17.49
N TYR A 107 3.15 -12.98 16.74
CA TYR A 107 3.82 -14.06 16.03
C TYR A 107 3.53 -13.94 14.54
N HIS A 108 4.57 -13.96 13.72
CA HIS A 108 4.46 -14.14 12.28
C HIS A 108 4.44 -15.63 11.98
N LEU A 109 3.41 -16.11 11.29
CA LEU A 109 3.23 -17.54 11.03
C LEU A 109 3.96 -18.04 9.78
N ASP A 110 4.30 -17.14 8.85
CA ASP A 110 5.07 -17.46 7.64
C ASP A 110 6.25 -16.48 7.50
N SER A 111 7.50 -17.00 7.57
CA SER A 111 8.73 -16.19 7.56
C SER A 111 9.59 -16.38 6.31
N GLU A 112 8.98 -16.52 5.13
CA GLU A 112 9.74 -16.46 3.88
C GLU A 112 9.03 -15.57 2.87
N GLN A 113 9.04 -14.27 3.13
CA GLN A 113 8.93 -13.33 2.02
C GLN A 113 10.23 -13.38 1.24
N SER A 114 10.22 -14.12 0.13
CA SER A 114 11.27 -14.04 -0.87
C SER A 114 11.54 -12.55 -1.15
N VAL A 115 12.79 -12.12 -1.01
CA VAL A 115 13.22 -10.77 -1.39
C VAL A 115 12.77 -10.56 -2.83
N ILE A 116 11.73 -9.75 -3.04
CA ILE A 116 11.26 -9.42 -4.37
C ILE A 116 12.41 -8.68 -5.05
N LYS A 117 13.09 -9.36 -5.99
CA LYS A 117 14.06 -8.72 -6.88
C LYS A 117 13.27 -7.82 -7.83
N CYS A 118 13.15 -6.55 -7.47
CA CYS A 118 12.58 -5.54 -8.34
C CYS A 118 13.57 -5.25 -9.48
N ASN A 119 13.38 -5.89 -10.63
CA ASN A 119 14.04 -5.47 -11.86
C ASN A 119 13.34 -4.21 -12.37
N CYS A 120 13.88 -3.03 -12.07
CA CYS A 120 13.40 -1.82 -12.71
C CYS A 120 13.79 -1.88 -14.20
N PRO A 121 12.84 -1.82 -15.15
CA PRO A 121 13.13 -1.99 -16.57
C PRO A 121 13.99 -0.86 -17.16
N ASN A 122 14.12 0.27 -16.47
CA ASN A 122 14.80 1.47 -16.96
C ASN A 122 16.04 1.85 -16.12
N GLN A 123 16.80 0.87 -15.62
CA GLN A 123 18.00 1.18 -14.83
C GLN A 123 19.20 1.57 -15.69
N ASP A 124 19.31 1.00 -16.90
CA ASP A 124 20.42 1.29 -17.80
C ASP A 124 20.28 2.69 -18.42
N GLU A 125 21.43 3.31 -18.74
CA GLU A 125 21.45 4.68 -19.26
C GLU A 125 20.84 4.79 -20.66
N LEU A 126 20.88 3.74 -21.48
CA LEU A 126 20.27 3.78 -22.81
C LEU A 126 18.75 3.88 -22.71
N SER A 127 18.14 3.15 -21.78
CA SER A 127 16.70 3.23 -21.49
C SER A 127 16.29 4.60 -20.96
N LYS A 128 17.13 5.21 -20.10
CA LYS A 128 16.90 6.59 -19.61
C LYS A 128 17.00 7.63 -20.73
N GLU A 129 18.02 7.55 -21.57
CA GLU A 129 18.19 8.41 -22.75
C GLU A 129 17.04 8.24 -23.75
N ALA A 130 16.58 7.01 -23.96
CA ALA A 130 15.43 6.72 -24.81
C ALA A 130 14.14 7.39 -24.28
N ILE A 131 13.89 7.35 -22.98
CA ILE A 131 12.72 8.01 -22.37
C ILE A 131 12.84 9.54 -22.44
N GLN A 132 14.02 10.09 -22.17
CA GLN A 132 14.25 11.54 -22.25
C GLN A 132 14.11 12.08 -23.68
N SER A 133 14.54 11.29 -24.68
CA SER A 133 14.46 11.63 -26.09
C SER A 133 13.08 11.43 -26.71
N MET A 134 12.09 10.85 -26.00
CA MET A 134 10.72 10.74 -26.50
C MET A 134 10.13 12.13 -26.82
N PHE A 135 9.51 12.31 -27.99
CA PHE A 135 8.89 13.59 -28.36
C PHE A 135 7.62 13.92 -27.56
N SER A 136 6.99 12.92 -26.94
CA SER A 136 5.74 13.06 -26.20
C SER A 136 5.96 13.29 -24.69
N PHE A 137 5.11 14.10 -24.06
CA PHE A 137 5.04 14.27 -22.61
C PHE A 137 4.33 13.08 -21.93
N THR A 138 4.88 11.88 -22.11
CA THR A 138 4.37 10.71 -21.40
C THR A 138 4.61 10.87 -19.89
N PRO A 139 3.77 10.26 -19.04
CA PRO A 139 3.98 10.28 -17.59
C PRO A 139 5.40 9.86 -17.18
N GLN A 140 5.99 8.88 -17.88
CA GLN A 140 7.35 8.40 -17.66
C GLN A 140 8.41 9.48 -17.95
N LYS A 141 8.28 10.20 -19.09
CA LYS A 141 9.19 11.30 -19.43
C LYS A 141 9.09 12.44 -18.43
N ILE A 142 7.87 12.83 -18.04
CA ILE A 142 7.67 13.90 -17.05
C ILE A 142 8.23 13.51 -15.68
N ALA A 143 7.99 12.27 -15.25
CA ALA A 143 8.56 11.76 -14.00
C ALA A 143 10.10 11.85 -14.01
N MET A 144 10.74 11.51 -15.13
CA MET A 144 12.19 11.65 -15.28
C MET A 144 12.67 13.11 -15.25
N ILE A 145 11.98 14.02 -15.95
CA ILE A 145 12.31 15.45 -15.95
C ILE A 145 12.26 16.03 -14.53
N VAL A 146 11.19 15.73 -13.78
CA VAL A 146 11.03 16.18 -12.38
C VAL A 146 12.10 15.58 -11.47
N MET A 147 12.39 14.27 -11.61
CA MET A 147 13.46 13.63 -10.83
C MET A 147 14.82 14.27 -11.06
N SER A 148 15.15 14.59 -12.32
CA SER A 148 16.43 15.22 -12.65
C SER A 148 16.49 16.69 -12.25
N LYS A 149 15.36 17.41 -12.31
CA LYS A 149 15.29 18.85 -12.00
C LYS A 149 13.91 19.23 -11.44
N PRO A 150 13.71 19.19 -10.11
CA PRO A 150 12.42 19.50 -9.49
C PRO A 150 12.23 21.02 -9.31
N ASP A 151 12.07 21.76 -10.41
CA ASP A 151 11.71 23.19 -10.39
C ASP A 151 10.20 23.40 -10.53
N ASP A 152 9.74 24.63 -10.29
CA ASP A 152 8.31 24.98 -10.28
C ASP A 152 7.63 24.68 -11.62
N GLU A 153 8.35 24.84 -12.74
CA GLU A 153 7.84 24.58 -14.08
C GLU A 153 7.63 23.07 -14.31
N ASN A 154 8.61 22.24 -13.97
CA ASN A 154 8.51 20.79 -14.10
C ASN A 154 7.46 20.20 -13.15
N ILE A 155 7.32 20.76 -11.94
CA ILE A 155 6.26 20.39 -11.00
C ILE A 155 4.88 20.77 -11.54
N GLN A 156 4.73 21.94 -12.17
CA GLN A 156 3.47 22.31 -12.84
C GLN A 156 3.15 21.39 -14.01
N LEU A 157 4.16 21.02 -14.81
CA LEU A 157 4.01 20.09 -15.92
C LEU A 157 3.55 18.71 -15.44
N GLN A 158 4.11 18.20 -14.34
CA GLN A 158 3.65 16.97 -13.68
C GLN A 158 2.18 17.05 -13.29
N LYS A 159 1.77 18.12 -12.59
CA LYS A 159 0.36 18.32 -12.20
C LYS A 159 -0.58 18.32 -13.41
N SER A 160 -0.17 18.92 -14.53
CA SER A 160 -0.96 18.95 -15.76
C SER A 160 -1.13 17.55 -16.38
N VAL A 161 -0.05 16.77 -16.43
CA VAL A 161 -0.10 15.38 -16.91
C VAL A 161 -0.91 14.50 -15.98
N ASP A 162 -0.78 14.64 -14.66
CA ASP A 162 -1.58 13.89 -13.69
C ASP A 162 -3.08 14.19 -13.83
N LEU A 163 -3.45 15.46 -14.07
CA LEU A 163 -4.83 15.86 -14.35
C LEU A 163 -5.35 15.24 -15.65
N TYR A 164 -4.50 15.15 -16.68
CA TYR A 164 -4.86 14.50 -17.94
C TYR A 164 -5.06 13.00 -17.75
N VAL A 165 -4.13 12.31 -17.09
CA VAL A 165 -4.22 10.87 -16.80
C VAL A 165 -5.48 10.55 -15.98
N LYS A 166 -5.82 11.38 -14.99
CA LYS A 166 -7.06 11.23 -14.21
C LYS A 166 -8.33 11.24 -15.07
N LYS A 167 -8.34 11.95 -16.20
CA LYS A 167 -9.50 12.00 -17.11
C LYS A 167 -9.67 10.72 -17.94
N LEU A 168 -8.63 9.89 -18.03
CA LEU A 168 -8.65 8.69 -18.87
C LEU A 168 -9.40 7.50 -18.24
N ASN A 169 -9.93 7.64 -17.01
CA ASN A 169 -10.77 6.64 -16.32
C ASN A 169 -10.28 5.19 -16.51
N PHE A 170 -9.12 4.89 -15.95
CA PHE A 170 -8.69 3.50 -15.72
C PHE A 170 -9.29 2.96 -14.41
#